data_AF-A0A2H3BDD1-F1
#
_entry.id   AF-A0A2H3BDD1-F1
#
_cell.length_a   1.000
_cell.length_b   1.000
_cell.length_c   1.000
_cell.angle_alpha   90.00
_cell.angle_beta   90.00
_cell.angle_gamma   90.00
#
_symmetry.space_group_name_H-M   'P 1'
#
loop_
_entity.id
_entity.type
_entity.pdbx_description
1 polymer ?
#
loop_
_entity_poly.entity_id
_entity_poly.type
_entity_poly.pdbx_seq_one_letter_code
_entity_poly.pdbx_strand_id
1 'polypeptide(L)'
;EVASLRFVRAHTSIPVPRVFGSINFWGKNYAFMQRLPGRDILQTRWNRLTDAEKHNIHAQLRGFAEELRVIPPLQSPAICSVLGGTTGSAQMVLMVPIQMKQR
;
A
#
# COMPACT_ATOMS: atom_id res chain seq x y z
N GLU A 1 0.96 -8.55 -6.04
CA GLU A 1 1.03 -7.39 -5.11
C GLU A 1 1.29 -6.05 -5.81
N VAL A 2 2.29 -5.91 -6.70
CA VAL A 2 2.55 -4.65 -7.44
C VAL A 2 1.34 -4.13 -8.21
N ALA A 3 0.60 -5.02 -8.88
CA ALA A 3 -0.61 -4.66 -9.60
C ALA A 3 -1.69 -4.06 -8.69
N SER A 4 -1.84 -4.58 -7.48
CA SER A 4 -2.78 -4.07 -6.48
C SER A 4 -2.45 -2.64 -6.06
N LEU A 5 -1.17 -2.34 -5.80
CA LEU A 5 -0.74 -0.98 -5.47
C LEU A 5 -0.96 0.01 -6.62
N ARG A 6 -0.73 -0.43 -7.86
CA ARG A 6 -1.02 0.40 -9.05
C ARG A 6 -2.52 0.65 -9.20
N PHE A 7 -3.34 -0.36 -8.98
CA PHE A 7 -4.78 -0.27 -9.06
C PHE A 7 -5.37 0.65 -8.01
N VAL A 8 -4.98 0.50 -6.73
CA VAL A 8 -5.40 1.41 -5.65
C VAL A 8 -4.98 2.85 -5.96
N ARG A 9 -3.75 3.07 -6.42
CA ARG A 9 -3.27 4.42 -6.79
C ARG A 9 -4.08 5.05 -7.93
N ALA A 10 -4.55 4.24 -8.87
CA ALA A 10 -5.29 4.72 -10.03
C ALA A 10 -6.76 5.04 -9.70
N HIS A 11 -7.32 4.44 -8.65
CA HIS A 11 -8.75 4.52 -8.33
C HIS A 11 -9.05 5.23 -7.00
N THR A 12 -8.03 5.66 -6.24
CA THR A 12 -8.20 6.33 -4.95
C THR A 12 -7.19 7.47 -4.77
N SER A 13 -7.49 8.38 -3.87
CA SER A 13 -6.60 9.46 -3.44
C SER A 13 -5.66 9.05 -2.31
N ILE A 14 -5.74 7.78 -1.88
CA ILE A 14 -4.95 7.24 -0.79
C ILE A 14 -3.46 7.34 -1.13
N PRO A 15 -2.62 7.87 -0.23
CA PRO A 15 -1.20 8.04 -0.47
C PRO A 15 -0.47 6.70 -0.45
N VAL A 16 -0.57 5.95 -1.56
CA VAL A 16 0.16 4.69 -1.77
C VAL A 16 1.46 4.93 -2.55
N PRO A 17 2.54 4.19 -2.24
CA PRO A 17 3.83 4.39 -2.90
C PRO A 17 3.75 4.04 -4.39
N ARG A 18 4.37 4.87 -5.22
CA ARG A 18 4.48 4.61 -6.67
C ARG A 18 5.42 3.42 -6.89
N VAL A 19 4.94 2.36 -7.54
CA VAL A 19 5.80 1.21 -7.88
C VAL A 19 6.48 1.42 -9.22
N PHE A 20 7.81 1.41 -9.22
CA PHE A 20 8.65 1.52 -10.41
C PHE A 20 8.77 0.19 -11.15
N GLY A 21 8.89 -0.92 -10.42
CA GLY A 21 8.99 -2.26 -11.01
C GLY A 21 9.17 -3.34 -9.94
N SER A 22 9.28 -4.59 -10.39
CA SER A 22 9.64 -5.72 -9.51
C SER A 22 10.60 -6.67 -10.20
N ILE A 23 11.45 -7.31 -9.42
CA ILE A 23 12.39 -8.35 -9.87
C ILE A 23 12.18 -9.62 -9.06
N ASN A 24 12.36 -10.77 -9.68
CA ASN A 24 12.49 -12.03 -8.96
C ASN A 24 13.98 -12.33 -8.80
N PHE A 25 14.43 -12.50 -7.56
CA PHE A 25 15.82 -12.84 -7.26
C PHE A 25 15.86 -13.87 -6.13
N TRP A 26 16.51 -15.01 -6.38
CA TRP A 26 16.63 -16.10 -5.40
C TRP A 26 15.27 -16.61 -4.86
N GLY A 27 14.28 -16.74 -5.74
CA GLY A 27 12.93 -17.17 -5.37
C GLY A 27 12.13 -16.15 -4.56
N LYS A 28 12.67 -14.93 -4.35
CA LYS A 28 11.99 -13.82 -3.69
C LYS A 28 11.64 -12.75 -4.71
N ASN A 29 10.45 -12.21 -4.60
CA ASN A 29 10.05 -11.05 -5.39
C ASN A 29 10.39 -9.78 -4.62
N TYR A 30 11.07 -8.85 -5.29
CA TYR A 30 11.37 -7.53 -4.77
C TYR A 30 10.60 -6.51 -5.58
N ALA A 31 9.89 -5.59 -4.91
CA ALA A 31 9.25 -4.47 -5.57
C ALA A 31 9.98 -3.18 -5.20
N PHE A 32 10.34 -2.40 -6.22
CA PHE A 32 10.97 -1.10 -6.09
C PHE A 32 9.91 -0.01 -6.17
N MET A 33 9.88 0.85 -5.16
CA MET A 33 8.82 1.84 -5.02
C MET A 33 9.30 3.15 -4.40
N GLN A 34 8.51 4.19 -4.62
CA GLN A 34 8.68 5.50 -4.02
C GLN A 34 8.56 5.41 -2.49
N ARG A 35 9.47 6.06 -1.78
CA ARG A 35 9.34 6.25 -0.34
C ARG A 35 8.24 7.27 -0.06
N LEU A 36 7.27 6.92 0.78
CA LEU A 36 6.28 7.87 1.26
C LEU A 36 6.96 8.88 2.20
N PRO A 37 6.74 10.20 2.01
CA PRO A 37 7.24 11.20 2.94
C PRO A 37 6.50 11.05 4.26
N GLY A 38 7.24 11.11 5.37
CA GLY A 38 6.65 10.97 6.69
C GLY A 38 7.66 10.50 7.73
N ARG A 39 7.27 10.64 8.99
CA ARG A 39 7.96 10.05 10.13
C ARG A 39 7.08 8.93 10.67
N ASP A 40 7.67 7.95 11.33
CA ASP A 40 6.92 6.87 11.98
C ASP A 40 6.32 7.36 13.32
N ILE A 41 5.40 8.31 13.22
CA ILE A 41 4.80 8.99 14.37
C ILE A 41 3.84 8.05 15.09
N LEU A 42 3.14 7.19 14.33
CA LEU A 42 2.20 6.23 14.88
C LEU A 42 2.91 5.17 15.72
N GLN A 43 4.00 4.59 15.24
CA GLN A 43 4.73 3.58 16.03
C GLN A 43 5.40 4.20 17.27
N THR A 44 5.96 5.41 17.15
CA THR A 44 6.81 5.98 18.20
C THR A 44 6.08 6.89 19.19
N ARG A 45 4.93 7.46 18.82
CA ARG A 45 4.28 8.53 19.60
C ARG A 45 2.78 8.37 19.80
N TRP A 46 2.15 7.26 19.40
CA TRP A 46 0.70 7.07 19.56
C TRP A 46 0.17 7.40 20.96
N ASN A 47 0.86 6.93 22.01
CA ASN A 47 0.47 7.15 23.41
C ASN A 47 0.61 8.62 23.86
N ARG A 48 1.38 9.43 23.13
CA ARG A 48 1.62 10.85 23.40
C ARG A 48 0.73 11.78 22.58
N LEU A 49 -0.06 11.23 21.65
CA LEU A 49 -1.04 12.01 20.89
C LEU A 49 -2.24 12.34 21.78
N THR A 50 -2.71 13.57 21.63
CA THR A 50 -3.98 14.01 22.21
C THR A 50 -5.15 13.25 21.58
N ASP A 51 -6.30 13.23 22.27
CA ASP A 51 -7.48 12.55 21.74
C ASP A 51 -7.99 13.22 20.45
N ALA A 52 -7.82 14.54 20.30
CA ALA A 52 -8.12 15.26 19.07
C ALA A 52 -7.24 14.79 17.89
N GLU A 53 -5.94 14.59 18.11
CA GLU A 53 -5.02 14.07 17.10
C GLU A 53 -5.36 12.63 16.71
N LYS A 54 -5.66 11.77 17.70
CA LYS A 54 -6.11 10.38 17.45
C LYS A 54 -7.42 10.35 16.67
N HIS A 55 -8.36 11.22 17.00
CA HIS A 55 -9.62 11.33 16.30
C HIS A 55 -9.42 11.75 14.83
N ASN A 56 -8.53 12.72 14.59
CA ASN A 56 -8.18 13.14 13.23
C ASN A 56 -7.54 11.98 12.42
N ILE A 57 -6.63 11.22 13.03
CA ILE A 57 -6.05 10.03 12.38
C ILE A 57 -7.12 8.99 12.07
N HIS A 58 -8.03 8.73 13.01
CA HIS A 58 -9.14 7.82 12.81
C HIS A 58 -10.07 8.29 11.68
N ALA A 59 -10.39 9.58 11.61
CA ALA A 59 -11.19 10.15 10.54
C ALA A 59 -10.53 9.99 9.16
N GLN A 60 -9.22 10.23 9.06
CA GLN A 60 -8.44 10.00 7.84
C GLN A 60 -8.46 8.53 7.42
N LEU A 61 -8.23 7.60 8.36
CA LEU A 61 -8.26 6.17 8.08
C LEU A 61 -9.64 5.68 7.65
N ARG A 62 -10.71 6.23 8.25
CA ARG A 62 -12.09 5.95 7.81
C ARG A 62 -12.28 6.39 6.36
N GLY A 63 -11.88 7.60 6.00
CA GLY A 63 -11.97 8.10 4.62
C GLY A 63 -11.25 7.19 3.63
N PHE A 64 -10.02 6.77 3.95
CA PHE A 64 -9.28 5.83 3.09
C PHE A 64 -9.97 4.47 2.97
N ALA A 65 -10.54 3.94 4.06
CA ALA A 65 -11.27 2.68 4.02
C ALA A 65 -12.57 2.79 3.22
N GLU A 66 -13.23 3.95 3.22
CA GLU A 66 -14.40 4.23 2.38
C GLU A 66 -14.00 4.29 0.90
N GLU A 67 -12.93 5.01 0.57
CA GLU A 67 -12.39 5.07 -0.80
C GLU A 67 -12.06 3.67 -1.34
N LEU A 68 -11.43 2.80 -0.54
CA LEU A 68 -11.13 1.41 -0.95
C LEU A 68 -12.38 0.58 -1.19
N ARG A 69 -13.44 0.78 -0.40
CA ARG A 69 -14.69 0.01 -0.52
C ARG A 69 -15.52 0.43 -1.73
N VAL A 70 -15.36 1.66 -2.20
CA VAL A 70 -16.05 2.17 -3.39
C VAL A 70 -15.43 1.63 -4.68
N ILE A 71 -14.18 1.12 -4.64
CA ILE A 71 -13.57 0.53 -5.81
C ILE A 71 -14.38 -0.72 -6.23
N PRO A 72 -14.93 -0.76 -7.46
CA PRO A 72 -15.74 -1.89 -7.89
C PRO A 72 -14.90 -3.18 -7.88
N PRO A 73 -15.45 -4.30 -7.39
CA PRO A 73 -14.76 -5.57 -7.46
C PRO A 73 -14.50 -5.93 -8.93
N LEU A 74 -13.27 -6.33 -9.24
CA LEU A 74 -12.86 -6.73 -10.58
C LEU A 74 -13.62 -8.00 -10.99
N GLN A 75 -14.77 -7.83 -11.65
CA GLN A 75 -15.61 -8.77 -12.43
C GLN A 75 -15.48 -10.30 -12.23
N SER A 76 -15.15 -10.79 -11.05
CA SER A 76 -15.13 -12.21 -10.73
C SER A 76 -15.45 -12.43 -9.25
N PRO A 77 -16.37 -13.34 -8.90
CA PRO A 77 -16.67 -13.71 -7.51
C PRO A 77 -15.55 -14.51 -6.84
N ALA A 78 -14.45 -14.79 -7.55
CA ALA A 78 -13.25 -15.38 -6.98
C ALA A 78 -12.34 -14.28 -6.42
N ILE A 79 -11.71 -14.54 -5.26
CA ILE A 79 -10.59 -13.73 -4.74
C ILE A 79 -9.43 -13.90 -5.74
N CYS A 80 -9.41 -13.07 -6.76
CA CYS A 80 -8.35 -13.03 -7.75
C CYS A 80 -7.38 -11.90 -7.40
N SER A 81 -6.09 -12.15 -7.63
CA SER A 81 -5.12 -11.07 -7.78
C SER A 81 -5.64 -10.05 -8.81
N VAL A 82 -5.29 -8.77 -8.70
CA VAL A 82 -5.73 -7.69 -9.61
C VAL A 82 -5.47 -7.98 -11.11
N LEU A 83 -4.68 -9.02 -11.43
CA LEU A 83 -4.42 -9.53 -12.78
C LEU A 83 -5.23 -10.79 -13.16
N GLY A 84 -6.25 -11.19 -12.40
CA GLY A 84 -7.10 -12.35 -12.71
C GLY A 84 -6.50 -13.73 -12.39
N GLY A 85 -5.30 -13.78 -11.78
CA GLY A 85 -4.64 -15.05 -11.41
C GLY A 85 -5.20 -15.68 -10.13
N THR A 86 -5.26 -17.01 -10.11
CA THR A 86 -5.61 -17.82 -8.94
C THR A 86 -4.62 -17.59 -7.81
N THR A 87 -5.14 -17.29 -6.62
CA THR A 87 -4.34 -17.01 -5.42
C THR A 87 -3.89 -18.33 -4.78
N GLY A 88 -3.00 -19.04 -5.46
CA GLY A 88 -2.18 -20.10 -4.88
C GLY A 88 -0.82 -19.54 -4.50
N SER A 89 -0.39 -19.77 -3.27
CA SER A 89 0.93 -19.45 -2.69
C SER A 89 1.16 -18.00 -2.23
N ALA A 90 1.42 -17.85 -0.92
CA ALA A 90 1.90 -16.64 -0.27
C ALA A 90 3.32 -16.30 -0.76
N GLN A 91 3.43 -15.52 -1.83
CA GLN A 91 4.70 -14.95 -2.22
C GLN A 91 4.92 -13.69 -1.38
N MET A 92 5.78 -13.77 -0.36
CA MET A 92 6.25 -12.59 0.36
C MET A 92 7.03 -11.70 -0.61
N VAL A 93 6.46 -10.55 -0.99
CA VAL A 93 7.20 -9.53 -1.76
C VAL A 93 7.94 -8.66 -0.75
N LEU A 94 9.27 -8.63 -0.84
CA LEU A 94 10.04 -7.67 -0.06
C LEU A 94 9.97 -6.31 -0.75
N MET A 95 9.24 -5.38 -0.15
CA MET A 95 9.04 -4.04 -0.68
C MET A 95 10.19 -3.13 -0.23
N VAL A 96 11.08 -2.78 -1.16
CA VAL A 96 12.28 -1.99 -0.87
C VAL A 96 12.09 -0.55 -1.37
N PRO A 97 12.10 0.46 -0.48
CA PRO A 97 12.03 1.86 -0.89
C PRO A 97 13.36 2.29 -1.52
N ILE A 98 13.32 2.94 -2.68
CA ILE A 98 14.52 3.49 -3.32
C ILE A 98 14.99 4.72 -2.54
N GLN A 99 16.21 4.68 -1.98
CA GLN A 99 16.88 5.86 -1.44
C GLN A 99 17.54 6.62 -2.59
N MET A 100 16.87 7.65 -3.13
CA MET A 100 17.57 8.62 -3.98
C MET A 100 18.51 9.44 -3.11
N LYS A 101 19.80 9.12 -3.16
CA LYS A 101 20.87 9.94 -2.61
C LYS A 101 20.91 11.23 -3.43
N GLN A 102 20.30 12.29 -2.90
CA GLN A 102 20.49 13.65 -3.40
C GLN A 102 22.00 13.93 -3.30
N ARG A 103 22.65 14.11 -4.44
CA ARG A 103 23.98 14.73 -4.56
C ARG A 103 23.77 16.20 -4.87
#